data_AF-A0A382XLH4-F1
#
_entry.id   AF-A0A382XLH4-F1
#
_cell.length_a   1.000
_cell.length_b   1.000
_cell.length_c   1.000
_cell.angle_alpha   90.00
_cell.angle_beta   90.00
_cell.angle_gamma   90.00
#
_symmetry.space_group_name_H-M   'P 1'
#
loop_
_entity.id
_entity.type
_entity.pdbx_description
1 polymer ?
#
loop_
_entity_poly.entity_id
_entity_poly.type
_entity_poly.pdbx_seq_one_letter_code
_entity_poly.pdbx_strand_id
1 'polypeptide(L)'
;MGLLLAVLTLAGTFFSFQSPSEKELLDRFGEAQRFYAEGAYDQAITHYDAVSRVRSRVLDTQLLDVTVGEASYPVQEAAVYQVGNA
;
A
#
# COMPACT_ATOMS: atom_id res chain seq x y z
N MET A 1 -34.79 -4.79 -14.57
CA MET A 1 -33.41 -4.27 -14.76
C MET A 1 -32.96 -3.28 -13.68
N GLY A 2 -33.52 -3.30 -12.46
CA GLY A 2 -33.04 -2.43 -11.36
C GLY A 2 -32.19 -3.16 -10.32
N LEU A 3 -32.46 -4.45 -10.13
CA LEU A 3 -31.89 -5.24 -9.04
C LEU A 3 -30.42 -5.64 -9.30
N LEU A 4 -30.07 -5.95 -10.55
CA LEU A 4 -28.69 -6.21 -10.96
C LEU A 4 -27.78 -4.98 -10.84
N LEU A 5 -28.29 -3.79 -11.17
CA LEU A 5 -27.55 -2.55 -10.99
C LEU A 5 -27.34 -2.27 -9.50
N ALA A 6 -28.34 -2.45 -8.64
CA ALA A 6 -28.20 -2.23 -7.19
C ALA A 6 -27.12 -3.12 -6.55
N VAL A 7 -27.00 -4.39 -6.95
CA VAL A 7 -25.95 -5.29 -6.43
C VAL A 7 -24.55 -4.89 -6.94
N LEU A 8 -24.43 -4.49 -8.20
CA LEU A 8 -23.16 -4.00 -8.76
C LEU A 8 -22.71 -2.68 -8.12
N THR A 9 -23.63 -1.75 -7.88
CA THR A 9 -23.31 -0.50 -7.19
C THR A 9 -22.96 -0.75 -5.72
N LEU A 10 -23.66 -1.64 -5.02
CA LEU A 10 -23.36 -2.02 -3.64
C LEU A 10 -21.98 -2.69 -3.52
N ALA A 11 -21.64 -3.60 -4.44
CA ALA A 11 -20.33 -4.22 -4.52
C ALA A 11 -19.23 -3.20 -4.83
N GLY A 12 -19.48 -2.28 -5.76
CA GLY A 12 -18.55 -1.19 -6.10
C GLY A 12 -18.31 -0.22 -4.94
N THR A 13 -19.37 0.10 -4.16
CA THR A 13 -19.23 0.94 -2.97
C THR A 13 -18.52 0.24 -1.82
N PHE A 14 -18.67 -1.09 -1.66
CA PHE A 14 -17.94 -1.83 -0.62
C PHE A 14 -16.43 -1.79 -0.85
N PHE A 15 -16.00 -1.95 -2.10
CA PHE A 15 -14.58 -1.85 -2.47
C PHE A 15 -14.03 -0.42 -2.36
N SER A 16 -14.84 0.60 -2.60
CA SER A 16 -14.37 2.00 -2.62
C SER A 16 -14.09 2.59 -1.23
N PHE A 17 -14.54 1.95 -0.15
CA PHE A 17 -14.35 2.44 1.23
C PHE A 17 -13.44 1.55 2.08
N GLN A 18 -12.97 0.42 1.56
CA GLN A 18 -12.11 -0.47 2.32
C GLN A 18 -10.67 0.02 2.22
N SER A 19 -10.20 0.68 3.29
CA SER A 19 -8.76 0.86 3.50
C SER A 19 -8.08 -0.50 3.39
N PRO A 20 -6.89 -0.59 2.76
CA PRO A 20 -6.13 -1.83 2.72
C PRO A 20 -5.89 -2.33 4.15
N SER A 21 -5.88 -3.65 4.29
CA SER A 21 -5.53 -4.30 5.55
C SER A 21 -4.03 -4.13 5.85
N GLU A 22 -3.64 -4.35 7.11
CA GLU A 22 -2.22 -4.39 7.50
C GLU A 22 -1.41 -5.31 6.61
N LYS A 23 -1.86 -6.56 6.45
CA LYS A 23 -1.18 -7.57 5.64
C LYS A 23 -0.99 -7.09 4.19
N GLU A 24 -2.04 -6.53 3.60
CA GLU A 24 -2.00 -6.04 2.24
C GLU A 24 -1.04 -4.85 2.08
N LEU A 25 -0.95 -3.99 3.08
CA LEU A 25 0.00 -2.87 3.09
C LEU A 25 1.45 -3.37 3.13
N LEU A 26 1.74 -4.34 4.01
CA LEU A 26 3.06 -4.95 4.15
C LEU A 26 3.45 -5.75 2.90
N ASP A 27 2.51 -6.51 2.33
CA ASP A 27 2.73 -7.26 1.08
C ASP A 27 3.10 -6.32 -0.07
N ARG A 28 2.36 -5.21 -0.24
CA ARG A 28 2.66 -4.21 -1.27
C ARG A 28 4.03 -3.56 -1.08
N PHE A 29 4.43 -3.29 0.17
CA PHE A 29 5.77 -2.80 0.47
C PHE A 29 6.85 -3.84 0.13
N GLY A 30 6.60 -5.11 0.44
CA GLY A 30 7.50 -6.22 0.08
C GLY A 30 7.64 -6.41 -1.43
N GLU A 31 6.56 -6.27 -2.19
CA GLU A 31 6.61 -6.27 -3.66
C GLU A 31 7.46 -5.11 -4.20
N ALA A 32 7.31 -3.92 -3.62
CA ALA A 32 8.13 -2.76 -3.97
C ALA A 32 9.63 -3.01 -3.73
N GLN A 33 9.99 -3.63 -2.58
CA GLN A 33 11.36 -4.05 -2.28
C GLN A 33 11.87 -5.07 -3.32
N ARG A 34 11.02 -6.00 -3.75
CA ARG A 34 11.39 -6.97 -4.79
C ARG A 34 11.70 -6.28 -6.12
N PHE A 35 10.81 -5.39 -6.59
CA PHE A 35 11.05 -4.63 -7.82
C PHE A 35 12.30 -3.76 -7.72
N TYR A 36 12.54 -3.14 -6.56
CA TYR A 36 13.75 -2.36 -6.30
C TYR A 36 15.01 -3.22 -6.44
N ALA A 37 15.02 -4.42 -5.85
CA ALA A 37 16.13 -5.35 -5.95
C ALA A 37 16.33 -5.91 -7.38
N GLU A 38 15.26 -6.01 -8.16
CA GLU A 38 15.28 -6.39 -9.58
C GLU A 38 15.71 -5.25 -10.52
N GLY A 39 15.91 -4.03 -10.00
CA GLY A 39 16.23 -2.84 -10.79
C GLY A 39 15.03 -2.26 -11.56
N ALA A 40 13.82 -2.75 -11.30
CA ALA A 40 12.58 -2.26 -11.87
C ALA A 40 12.05 -1.03 -11.09
N TYR A 41 12.83 0.04 -11.09
CA TYR A 41 12.60 1.21 -10.22
C TYR A 41 11.24 1.89 -10.46
N ASP A 42 10.79 2.03 -11.70
CA ASP A 42 9.47 2.62 -12.01
C ASP A 42 8.32 1.86 -11.32
N GLN A 43 8.41 0.53 -11.29
CA GLN A 43 7.43 -0.34 -10.63
C GLN A 43 7.57 -0.24 -9.11
N ALA A 44 8.81 -0.26 -8.60
CA ALA A 44 9.06 -0.08 -7.17
C ALA A 44 8.49 1.24 -6.65
N ILE A 45 8.77 2.36 -7.34
CA ILE A 45 8.25 3.69 -7.02
C ILE A 45 6.72 3.67 -7.01
N THR A 46 6.09 3.09 -8.03
CA THR A 46 4.62 3.01 -8.10
C THR A 46 4.03 2.30 -6.87
N HIS A 47 4.66 1.21 -6.42
CA HIS A 47 4.19 0.46 -5.25
C HIS A 47 4.48 1.19 -3.94
N TYR A 48 5.67 1.78 -3.76
CA TYR A 48 5.98 2.59 -2.57
C TYR A 48 5.04 3.80 -2.46
N ASP A 49 4.76 4.47 -3.57
CA ASP A 49 3.88 5.63 -3.63
C ASP A 49 2.40 5.25 -3.39
N ALA A 50 2.02 4.01 -3.69
CA ALA A 50 0.71 3.47 -3.29
C ALA A 50 0.64 3.24 -1.77
N VAL A 51 1.71 2.75 -1.15
CA VAL A 51 1.81 2.51 0.30
C VAL A 51 1.85 3.83 1.08
N SER A 52 2.67 4.79 0.65
CA SER A 52 2.86 6.08 1.32
C SER A 52 1.58 6.94 1.36
N ARG A 53 0.68 6.76 0.39
CA ARG A 53 -0.57 7.52 0.27
C ARG A 53 -1.77 6.88 0.96
N VAL A 54 -1.61 5.70 1.59
CA VAL A 54 -2.71 5.08 2.32
C VAL A 54 -3.15 5.98 3.47
N ARG A 55 -4.44 6.34 3.45
CA ARG A 55 -5.07 7.06 4.55
C ARG A 55 -6.20 6.20 5.08
N SER A 56 -6.01 5.66 6.28
CA SER A 56 -7.03 4.87 6.97
C SER A 56 -7.50 5.58 8.22
N ARG A 57 -8.78 5.41 8.54
CA ARG A 57 -9.34 5.79 9.85
C ARG A 57 -9.31 4.63 10.86
N VAL A 58 -9.05 3.43 10.37
CA VAL A 58 -9.18 2.18 11.14
C VAL A 58 -7.81 1.52 11.32
N LEU A 59 -6.93 1.62 10.33
CA LEU A 59 -5.57 1.13 10.38
C LEU A 59 -4.62 2.26 10.78
N ASP A 60 -3.93 2.10 11.92
CA ASP A 60 -2.83 2.99 12.27
C ASP A 60 -1.54 2.48 11.62
N THR A 61 -1.18 3.09 10.50
CA THR A 61 0.00 2.73 9.71
C THR A 61 1.31 3.15 10.36
N GLN A 62 1.27 3.97 11.41
CA GLN A 62 2.45 4.36 12.18
C GLN A 62 2.93 3.24 13.10
N LEU A 63 2.07 2.26 13.38
CA LEU A 63 2.40 1.09 14.21
C LEU A 63 2.92 -0.09 13.40
N LEU A 64 2.95 0.03 12.07
CA LEU A 64 3.38 -1.03 11.17
C LEU A 64 4.83 -0.83 10.78
N ASP A 65 5.75 -1.46 11.48
CA ASP A 65 7.17 -1.31 11.21
C ASP A 65 7.67 -2.26 10.10
N VAL A 66 8.55 -1.74 9.27
CA VAL A 66 9.32 -2.51 8.27
C VAL A 66 10.80 -2.20 8.42
N THR A 67 11.62 -3.20 8.16
CA THR A 67 13.08 -3.06 8.17
C THR A 67 13.58 -2.68 6.79
N VAL A 68 14.35 -1.60 6.71
CA VAL A 68 15.05 -1.14 5.51
C VAL A 68 16.54 -1.02 5.85
N GLY A 69 17.35 -1.87 5.23
CA GLY A 69 18.76 -2.01 5.61
C GLY A 69 18.89 -2.52 7.05
N GLU A 70 19.44 -1.69 7.93
CA GLU A 70 19.67 -2.04 9.35
C GLU A 70 18.71 -1.34 10.32
N ALA A 71 17.78 -0.52 9.81
CA ALA A 71 16.87 0.27 10.62
C ALA A 71 15.42 -0.11 10.38
N SER A 72 14.59 0.05 11.42
CA SER A 72 13.15 -0.20 11.37
C SER A 72 12.42 1.13 11.40
N TYR A 73 11.46 1.29 10.49
CA TYR A 73 10.66 2.49 10.35
C TYR A 73 9.20 2.13 10.14
N PRO A 74 8.26 3.03 10.49
CA PRO A 74 6.88 2.89 10.05
C PRO A 74 6.83 2.73 8.53
N VAL A 75 6.01 1.79 8.05
CA VAL A 75 5.94 1.37 6.65
C VAL A 75 5.65 2.52 5.68
N GLN A 76 4.89 3.53 6.11
CA GLN A 76 4.66 4.73 5.29
C GLN A 76 5.90 5.60 5.16
N GLU A 77 6.64 5.80 6.25
CA GLU A 77 7.88 6.59 6.23
C GLU A 77 8.95 5.88 5.42
N ALA A 78 9.08 4.56 5.62
CA ALA A 78 9.94 3.71 4.82
C ALA A 78 9.59 3.82 3.32
N ALA A 79 8.31 3.81 2.97
CA ALA A 79 7.88 3.94 1.59
C ALA A 79 8.23 5.31 0.98
N VAL A 80 7.98 6.41 1.71
CA VAL A 80 8.38 7.76 1.28
C VAL A 80 9.88 7.84 1.06
N TYR A 81 10.68 7.31 2.00
CA TYR A 81 12.12 7.29 1.87
C TYR A 81 12.57 6.49 0.65
N GLN A 82 11.98 5.33 0.40
CA GLN A 82 12.35 4.47 -0.71
C GLN A 82 11.95 5.03 -2.08
N VAL A 83 10.89 5.84 -2.19
CA VAL A 83 10.60 6.59 -3.42
C VAL A 83 11.74 7.55 -3.77
N GLY A 84 12.38 8.16 -2.76
CA GLY A 84 13.50 9.09 -3.00
C GLY A 84 14.83 8.43 -3.33
N ASN A 85 14.99 7.13 -3.02
CA ASN A 85 16.22 6.37 -3.27
C ASN A 85 16.17 5.48 -4.52
N ALA A 86 14.97 5.21 -5.04
CA ALA A 86 14.75 4.49 -6.30
C ALA A 86 14.95 5.41 -7.50
#